data_AF-A0A812G3K9-F1
#
_entry.id   AF-A0A812G3K9-F1
#
_cell.length_a   1.000
_cell.length_b   1.000
_cell.length_c   1.000
_cell.angle_alpha   90.00
_cell.angle_beta   90.00
_cell.angle_gamma   90.00
#
_symmetry.space_group_name_H-M   'P 1'
#
loop_
_entity.id
_entity.type
_entity.pdbx_description
1 polymer ?
#
loop_
_entity_poly.entity_id
_entity_poly.type
_entity_poly.pdbx_seq_one_letter_code
_entity_poly.pdbx_strand_id
1 'polypeptide(L)'
;MCRPTVGVVGVASPSLSVPPETAIGDATHLLVFASSALAEQRTPRAAEITDTESRVSGISFTDLDLDMQDLSGDVSWLQPTSRDFVSTYVIYLAFDPVGSGRSQLNEVPLDTNLITIPPDTKSGNRQFLLVYAKSVLAEQTTPASFAISDVVAMASNVTFEDFDLDASDIGGNLTWVAAENEAYVQHYVVYLAISCNISNSSEAATLLSGSAALTVEGPLQSSGA
;
A
#
# COMPACT_ATOMS: atom_id res chain seq x y z
N MET A 1 -44.52 19.15 7.87
CA MET A 1 -43.21 18.54 7.56
C MET A 1 -42.77 19.02 6.20
N CYS A 2 -41.64 19.72 6.10
CA CYS A 2 -41.04 20.06 4.82
C CYS A 2 -40.56 18.77 4.15
N ARG A 3 -40.93 18.55 2.89
CA ARG A 3 -40.36 17.47 2.08
C ARG A 3 -39.06 18.00 1.46
N PRO A 4 -37.88 17.45 1.79
CA PRO A 4 -36.65 17.87 1.14
C PRO A 4 -36.72 17.50 -0.36
N THR A 5 -36.52 18.49 -1.23
CA THR A 5 -36.57 18.32 -2.68
C THR A 5 -35.18 17.98 -3.19
N VAL A 6 -35.04 16.88 -3.94
CA VAL A 6 -33.76 16.48 -4.57
C VAL A 6 -33.48 17.29 -5.85
N GLY A 7 -34.52 17.72 -6.57
CA GLY A 7 -34.40 18.62 -7.71
C GLY A 7 -35.74 18.84 -8.42
N VAL A 8 -35.75 19.78 -9.38
CA VAL A 8 -36.91 20.10 -10.24
C VAL A 8 -36.46 20.11 -11.69
N VAL A 9 -37.19 19.42 -12.56
CA VAL A 9 -36.89 19.34 -13.99
C VAL A 9 -38.10 19.74 -14.84
N GLY A 10 -37.84 20.33 -16.00
CA GLY A 10 -38.88 20.69 -16.95
C GLY A 10 -39.33 19.50 -17.79
N VAL A 11 -40.50 19.60 -18.41
CA VAL A 11 -41.08 18.55 -19.27
C VAL A 11 -40.20 18.17 -20.47
N ALA A 12 -39.33 19.07 -20.93
CA ALA A 12 -38.39 18.81 -22.02
C ALA A 12 -37.13 18.03 -21.60
N SER A 13 -36.96 17.74 -20.30
CA SER A 13 -35.82 17.01 -19.75
C SER A 13 -36.31 16.09 -18.62
N PRO A 14 -36.92 14.94 -18.95
CA PRO A 14 -37.59 14.07 -17.97
C PRO A 14 -36.60 13.25 -17.11
N SER A 15 -35.36 13.71 -16.97
CA SER A 15 -34.32 13.06 -16.17
C SER A 15 -33.67 14.07 -15.23
N LEU A 16 -33.39 13.63 -14.00
CA LEU A 16 -32.64 14.35 -12.99
C LEU A 16 -31.44 13.47 -12.60
N SER A 17 -30.24 14.02 -12.68
CA SER A 17 -29.05 13.36 -12.11
C SER A 17 -29.01 13.65 -10.62
N VAL A 18 -28.98 12.60 -9.80
CA VAL A 18 -28.73 12.72 -8.35
C VAL A 18 -27.22 12.64 -8.15
N PRO A 19 -26.56 13.67 -7.58
CA PRO A 19 -25.12 13.63 -7.34
C PRO A 19 -24.69 12.44 -6.47
N PRO A 20 -23.47 11.89 -6.66
CA PRO A 20 -22.91 10.92 -5.72
C PRO A 20 -22.82 11.54 -4.31
N GLU A 21 -22.81 10.68 -3.29
CA GLU A 21 -22.79 11.09 -1.87
C GLU A 21 -24.00 11.92 -1.43
N THR A 22 -25.12 11.85 -2.16
CA THR A 22 -26.39 12.42 -1.70
C THR A 22 -26.90 11.60 -0.52
N ALA A 23 -26.94 12.20 0.67
CA ALA A 23 -27.40 11.52 1.89
C ALA A 23 -28.86 11.07 1.77
N ILE A 24 -29.09 9.76 1.90
CA ILE A 24 -30.44 9.15 1.85
C ILE A 24 -31.26 9.42 3.11
N GLY A 25 -30.61 9.54 4.28
CA GLY A 25 -31.29 9.62 5.57
C GLY A 25 -32.20 8.41 5.81
N ASP A 26 -33.42 8.65 6.28
CA ASP A 26 -34.42 7.59 6.51
C ASP A 26 -35.32 7.34 5.27
N ALA A 27 -34.98 7.90 4.10
CA ALA A 27 -35.80 7.75 2.91
C ALA A 27 -35.66 6.36 2.30
N THR A 28 -36.77 5.72 1.95
CA THR A 28 -36.80 4.40 1.29
C THR A 28 -37.24 4.47 -0.16
N HIS A 29 -37.76 5.62 -0.61
CA HIS A 29 -38.33 5.79 -1.94
C HIS A 29 -37.98 7.16 -2.52
N LEU A 30 -37.77 7.21 -3.83
CA LEU A 30 -37.79 8.44 -4.62
C LEU A 30 -39.21 8.68 -5.16
N LEU A 31 -39.73 9.89 -4.93
CA LEU A 31 -41.07 10.28 -5.36
C LEU A 31 -40.99 11.31 -6.50
N VAL A 32 -41.73 11.07 -7.57
CA VAL A 32 -41.87 12.00 -8.70
C VAL A 32 -43.32 12.48 -8.75
N PHE A 33 -43.48 13.80 -8.72
CA PHE A 33 -44.76 14.49 -8.83
C PHE A 33 -44.82 15.31 -10.11
N ALA A 34 -45.95 15.26 -10.82
CA ALA A 34 -46.24 16.26 -11.85
C ALA A 34 -46.76 17.54 -11.19
N SER A 35 -46.26 18.70 -11.61
CA SER A 35 -46.75 20.00 -11.14
C SER A 35 -47.16 20.88 -12.31
N SER A 36 -48.23 21.65 -12.08
CA SER A 36 -48.73 22.69 -13.00
C SER A 36 -48.57 24.08 -12.37
N ALA A 37 -48.96 25.12 -13.09
CA ALA A 37 -49.03 26.48 -12.54
C ALA A 37 -50.05 26.64 -11.40
N LEU A 38 -50.97 25.70 -11.24
CA LEU A 38 -52.07 25.79 -10.26
C LEU A 38 -51.85 24.89 -9.04
N ALA A 39 -51.22 23.73 -9.22
CA ALA A 39 -50.99 22.75 -8.17
C ALA A 39 -50.00 21.66 -8.58
N GLU A 40 -49.36 21.05 -7.56
CA GLU A 40 -48.70 19.75 -7.64
C GLU A 40 -49.74 18.61 -7.51
N GLN A 41 -49.51 17.50 -8.21
CA GLN A 41 -50.29 16.28 -8.08
C GLN A 41 -50.27 15.75 -6.64
N ARG A 42 -51.35 15.07 -6.20
CA ARG A 42 -51.45 14.50 -4.84
C ARG A 42 -50.87 13.08 -4.69
N THR A 43 -50.80 12.34 -5.79
CA THR A 43 -50.34 10.94 -5.82
C THR A 43 -49.07 10.83 -6.67
N PRO A 44 -47.90 10.55 -6.09
CA PRO A 44 -46.67 10.42 -6.86
C PRO A 44 -46.59 9.09 -7.61
N ARG A 45 -45.62 9.00 -8.51
CA ARG A 45 -44.97 7.72 -8.83
C ARG A 45 -43.77 7.55 -7.92
N ALA A 46 -43.55 6.33 -7.44
CA ALA A 46 -42.49 6.01 -6.50
C ALA A 46 -41.57 4.96 -7.10
N ALA A 47 -40.27 5.11 -6.85
CA ALA A 47 -39.27 4.07 -7.04
C ALA A 47 -38.68 3.74 -5.67
N GLU A 48 -38.57 2.46 -5.34
CA GLU A 48 -37.86 2.00 -4.14
C GLU A 48 -36.36 2.25 -4.30
N ILE A 49 -35.70 2.66 -3.21
CA ILE A 49 -34.26 2.85 -3.18
C ILE A 49 -33.62 1.54 -2.72
N THR A 50 -32.71 1.01 -3.53
CA THR A 50 -31.81 -0.07 -3.13
C THR A 50 -30.41 0.51 -3.00
N ASP A 51 -29.90 0.57 -1.77
CA ASP A 51 -28.52 0.98 -1.51
C ASP A 51 -27.60 -0.25 -1.53
N THR A 52 -26.46 -0.13 -2.21
CA THR A 52 -25.53 -1.25 -2.40
C THR A 52 -24.16 -0.88 -1.85
N GLU A 53 -23.71 -1.63 -0.84
CA GLU A 53 -22.35 -1.53 -0.30
C GLU A 53 -21.46 -2.62 -0.89
N SER A 54 -20.37 -2.22 -1.54
CA SER A 54 -19.39 -3.13 -2.16
C SER A 54 -18.00 -2.98 -1.55
N ARG A 55 -17.89 -3.15 -0.23
CA ARG A 55 -16.63 -3.00 0.51
C ARG A 55 -15.77 -4.26 0.45
N VAL A 56 -14.51 -4.11 0.06
CA VAL A 56 -13.51 -5.20 0.12
C VAL A 56 -13.21 -5.59 1.58
N SER A 57 -12.56 -6.74 1.80
CA SER A 57 -12.16 -7.18 3.14
C SER A 57 -10.90 -8.03 3.10
N GLY A 58 -10.43 -8.50 4.26
CA GLY A 58 -9.34 -9.48 4.34
C GLY A 58 -8.05 -9.02 3.65
N ILE A 59 -7.66 -7.76 3.82
CA ILE A 59 -6.38 -7.27 3.32
C ILE A 59 -5.25 -8.06 4.00
N SER A 60 -4.28 -8.51 3.23
CA SER A 60 -3.07 -9.16 3.70
C SER A 60 -1.86 -8.53 3.02
N PHE A 61 -0.85 -8.19 3.82
CA PHE A 61 0.43 -7.66 3.38
C PHE A 61 1.53 -8.10 4.34
N THR A 62 2.67 -8.48 3.78
CA THR A 62 3.92 -8.72 4.51
C THR A 62 4.96 -7.82 3.90
N ASP A 63 5.58 -7.00 4.73
CA ASP A 63 6.68 -6.16 4.30
C ASP A 63 7.95 -7.01 4.13
N LEU A 64 8.54 -6.93 2.95
CA LEU A 64 9.75 -7.66 2.57
C LEU A 64 10.93 -6.72 2.32
N ASP A 65 10.73 -5.40 2.47
CA ASP A 65 11.83 -4.47 2.53
C ASP A 65 12.44 -4.53 3.93
N LEU A 66 13.75 -4.37 4.04
CA LEU A 66 14.47 -4.47 5.31
C LEU A 66 14.99 -3.11 5.78
N ASP A 67 14.85 -2.08 4.94
CA ASP A 67 15.23 -0.71 5.23
C ASP A 67 14.11 0.02 5.96
N MET A 68 14.50 0.80 6.96
CA MET A 68 13.57 1.58 7.76
C MET A 68 12.71 2.50 6.87
N GLN A 69 11.39 2.40 7.04
CA GLN A 69 10.35 3.15 6.33
C GLN A 69 10.18 2.82 4.85
N ASP A 70 10.86 1.80 4.34
CA ASP A 70 10.63 1.30 2.98
C ASP A 70 9.70 0.10 3.03
N LEU A 71 8.96 -0.10 1.95
CA LEU A 71 7.97 -1.16 1.85
C LEU A 71 8.21 -1.94 0.58
N SER A 72 8.03 -3.25 0.67
CA SER A 72 7.95 -4.10 -0.52
C SER A 72 7.13 -5.35 -0.26
N GLY A 73 6.66 -6.00 -1.33
CA GLY A 73 5.91 -7.25 -1.24
C GLY A 73 4.48 -7.15 -1.74
N ASP A 74 3.74 -8.24 -1.57
CA ASP A 74 2.43 -8.41 -2.18
C ASP A 74 1.28 -7.99 -1.24
N VAL A 75 0.40 -7.14 -1.75
CA VAL A 75 -0.86 -6.76 -1.09
C VAL A 75 -1.99 -7.52 -1.77
N SER A 76 -2.75 -8.29 -1.00
CA SER A 76 -3.94 -9.00 -1.47
C SER A 76 -5.16 -8.67 -0.65
N TRP A 77 -6.36 -8.89 -1.21
CA TRP A 77 -7.63 -8.69 -0.52
C TRP A 77 -8.71 -9.66 -1.00
N LEU A 78 -9.78 -9.78 -0.21
CA LEU A 78 -11.02 -10.43 -0.60
C LEU A 78 -11.94 -9.40 -1.28
N GLN A 79 -12.41 -9.76 -2.47
CA GLN A 79 -13.39 -8.97 -3.22
C GLN A 79 -14.75 -8.92 -2.47
N PRO A 80 -15.54 -7.85 -2.63
CA PRO A 80 -16.86 -7.74 -2.02
C PRO A 80 -17.84 -8.77 -2.60
N THR A 81 -18.89 -9.09 -1.84
CA THR A 81 -19.93 -10.03 -2.27
C THR A 81 -20.75 -9.49 -3.45
N SER A 82 -21.13 -8.21 -3.42
CA SER A 82 -21.73 -7.51 -4.57
C SER A 82 -20.67 -6.69 -5.30
N ARG A 83 -20.60 -6.87 -6.62
CA ARG A 83 -19.61 -6.24 -7.51
C ARG A 83 -20.25 -5.53 -8.70
N ASP A 84 -21.58 -5.49 -8.76
CA ASP A 84 -22.34 -5.09 -9.95
C ASP A 84 -22.03 -3.67 -10.42
N PHE A 85 -21.58 -2.81 -9.50
CA PHE A 85 -21.27 -1.40 -9.76
C PHE A 85 -19.81 -1.01 -9.51
N VAL A 86 -18.96 -1.96 -9.11
CA VAL A 86 -17.53 -1.68 -8.89
C VAL A 86 -16.80 -1.75 -10.22
N SER A 87 -16.10 -0.69 -10.57
CA SER A 87 -15.25 -0.62 -11.78
C SER A 87 -13.78 -0.91 -11.47
N THR A 88 -13.27 -0.36 -10.38
CA THR A 88 -11.86 -0.44 -9.99
C THR A 88 -11.70 -0.57 -8.47
N TYR A 89 -10.54 -1.03 -8.04
CA TYR A 89 -10.05 -0.88 -6.67
C TYR A 89 -8.92 0.13 -6.65
N VAL A 90 -8.92 1.02 -5.66
CA VAL A 90 -7.85 2.00 -5.46
C VAL A 90 -7.15 1.72 -4.16
N ILE A 91 -5.82 1.64 -4.21
CA ILE A 91 -4.96 1.27 -3.09
C ILE A 91 -4.15 2.49 -2.67
N TYR A 92 -4.17 2.79 -1.37
CA TYR A 92 -3.44 3.92 -0.78
C TYR A 92 -2.62 3.49 0.43
N LEU A 93 -1.57 4.26 0.71
CA LEU A 93 -1.00 4.40 2.04
C LEU A 93 -1.69 5.56 2.78
N ALA A 94 -1.91 5.43 4.09
CA ALA A 94 -2.49 6.48 4.93
C ALA A 94 -1.91 6.51 6.35
N PHE A 95 -2.08 7.63 7.06
CA PHE A 95 -1.64 7.76 8.45
C PHE A 95 -2.57 7.06 9.44
N ASP A 96 -3.82 6.79 9.06
CA ASP A 96 -4.84 6.19 9.92
C ASP A 96 -5.77 5.27 9.10
N PRO A 97 -6.60 4.42 9.76
CA PRO A 97 -7.44 3.46 9.05
C PRO A 97 -8.63 4.10 8.30
N VAL A 98 -8.86 5.41 8.43
CA VAL A 98 -9.94 6.14 7.77
C VAL A 98 -9.47 6.96 6.57
N GLY A 99 -8.16 7.08 6.35
CA GLY A 99 -7.60 7.70 5.15
C GLY A 99 -7.16 9.15 5.30
N SER A 100 -6.68 9.58 6.46
CA SER A 100 -5.94 10.85 6.50
C SER A 100 -4.59 10.73 5.80
N GLY A 101 -4.20 11.80 5.08
CA GLY A 101 -2.91 11.89 4.40
C GLY A 101 -2.64 10.83 3.33
N ARG A 102 -3.69 10.35 2.66
CA ARG A 102 -3.62 9.32 1.61
C ARG A 102 -2.57 9.62 0.55
N SER A 103 -1.80 8.60 0.19
CA SER A 103 -0.91 8.57 -0.96
C SER A 103 -1.26 7.37 -1.83
N GLN A 104 -1.66 7.60 -3.07
CA GLN A 104 -2.09 6.51 -3.97
C GLN A 104 -0.89 5.65 -4.35
N LEU A 105 -1.04 4.34 -4.20
CA LEU A 105 -0.07 3.35 -4.68
C LEU A 105 -0.47 2.85 -6.07
N ASN A 106 -1.73 2.46 -6.24
CA ASN A 106 -2.21 1.84 -7.47
C ASN A 106 -3.73 1.97 -7.65
N GLU A 107 -4.20 1.77 -8.87
CA GLU A 107 -5.61 1.57 -9.21
C GLU A 107 -5.73 0.42 -10.20
N VAL A 108 -6.53 -0.59 -9.86
CA VAL A 108 -6.62 -1.86 -10.61
C VAL A 108 -8.07 -2.17 -11.00
N PRO A 109 -8.31 -2.91 -12.09
CA PRO A 109 -9.66 -3.29 -12.51
C PRO A 109 -10.32 -4.25 -11.50
N LEU A 110 -11.65 -4.36 -11.58
CA LEU A 110 -12.51 -5.20 -10.72
C LEU A 110 -12.02 -6.65 -10.55
N ASP A 111 -11.42 -7.23 -11.59
CA ASP A 111 -10.99 -8.64 -11.60
C ASP A 111 -9.60 -8.85 -10.99
N THR A 112 -9.00 -7.80 -10.43
CA THR A 112 -7.73 -7.87 -9.69
C THR A 112 -7.96 -7.85 -8.18
N ASN A 113 -7.21 -8.67 -7.46
CA ASN A 113 -7.23 -8.70 -5.99
C ASN A 113 -5.83 -8.83 -5.37
N LEU A 114 -4.80 -8.51 -6.15
CA LEU A 114 -3.38 -8.61 -5.80
C LEU A 114 -2.61 -7.48 -6.50
N ILE A 115 -1.75 -6.79 -5.77
CA ILE A 115 -0.70 -5.92 -6.34
C ILE A 115 0.63 -6.21 -5.65
N THR A 116 1.72 -5.93 -6.35
CA THR A 116 3.06 -5.94 -5.77
C THR A 116 3.51 -4.50 -5.52
N ILE A 117 3.92 -4.20 -4.30
CA ILE A 117 4.66 -2.98 -3.95
C ILE A 117 6.13 -3.21 -4.34
N PRO A 118 6.70 -2.39 -5.24
CA PRO A 118 8.12 -2.51 -5.61
C PRO A 118 9.05 -2.30 -4.42
N PRO A 119 10.27 -2.86 -4.45
CA PRO A 119 11.32 -2.54 -3.47
C PRO A 119 11.56 -1.03 -3.32
N ASP A 120 12.07 -0.62 -2.16
CA ASP A 120 12.43 0.76 -1.81
C ASP A 120 11.24 1.74 -1.83
N THR A 121 10.00 1.25 -1.72
CA THR A 121 8.82 2.12 -1.74
C THR A 121 8.69 2.86 -0.40
N LYS A 122 9.04 4.15 -0.41
CA LYS A 122 8.97 5.01 0.79
C LYS A 122 7.54 5.07 1.35
N SER A 123 7.35 4.57 2.57
CA SER A 123 6.09 4.68 3.31
C SER A 123 5.73 6.13 3.63
N GLY A 124 6.73 6.98 3.89
CA GLY A 124 6.55 8.38 4.29
C GLY A 124 5.75 8.54 5.60
N ASN A 125 6.02 7.66 6.58
CA ASN A 125 5.34 7.58 7.89
C ASN A 125 3.87 7.15 7.83
N ARG A 126 3.35 6.68 6.70
CA ARG A 126 2.00 6.11 6.62
C ARG A 126 2.04 4.68 7.15
N GLN A 127 1.14 4.37 8.07
CA GLN A 127 1.10 3.11 8.80
C GLN A 127 -0.06 2.21 8.39
N PHE A 128 -0.85 2.62 7.39
CA PHE A 128 -2.02 1.87 6.94
C PHE A 128 -2.04 1.69 5.43
N LEU A 129 -2.33 0.47 4.99
CA LEU A 129 -2.77 0.16 3.64
C LEU A 129 -4.29 0.24 3.59
N LEU A 130 -4.82 0.97 2.61
CA LEU A 130 -6.24 1.13 2.39
C LEU A 130 -6.60 0.62 1.00
N VAL A 131 -7.70 -0.12 0.92
CA VAL A 131 -8.28 -0.53 -0.36
C VAL A 131 -9.72 -0.05 -0.43
N TYR A 132 -10.03 0.74 -1.46
CA TYR A 132 -11.35 1.27 -1.74
C TYR A 132 -11.93 0.59 -2.97
N ALA A 133 -13.23 0.28 -2.94
CA ALA A 133 -13.96 0.03 -4.18
C ALA A 133 -14.38 1.36 -4.80
N LYS A 134 -14.31 1.45 -6.13
CA LYS A 134 -14.68 2.64 -6.89
C LYS A 134 -15.59 2.23 -8.04
N SER A 135 -16.67 2.99 -8.18
CA SER A 135 -17.64 2.88 -9.27
C SER A 135 -17.34 3.92 -10.35
N VAL A 136 -18.14 3.92 -11.42
CA VAL A 136 -18.11 4.98 -12.43
C VAL A 136 -18.52 6.36 -11.89
N LEU A 137 -19.20 6.42 -10.73
CA LEU A 137 -19.67 7.67 -10.13
C LEU A 137 -18.73 8.20 -9.05
N ALA A 138 -18.27 7.33 -8.16
CA ALA A 138 -17.45 7.71 -7.01
C ALA A 138 -16.68 6.51 -6.43
N GLU A 139 -15.58 6.84 -5.74
CA GLU A 139 -14.89 5.96 -4.78
C GLU A 139 -15.72 5.89 -3.50
N GLN A 140 -15.74 4.74 -2.84
CA GLN A 140 -16.33 4.62 -1.51
C GLN A 140 -15.71 5.62 -0.52
N THR A 141 -16.50 6.07 0.45
CA THR A 141 -16.01 6.95 1.52
C THR A 141 -15.37 6.19 2.68
N THR A 142 -15.65 4.90 2.83
CA THR A 142 -15.12 4.04 3.89
C THR A 142 -14.29 2.88 3.31
N PRO A 143 -12.97 2.81 3.57
CA PRO A 143 -12.11 1.77 3.03
C PRO A 143 -12.13 0.48 3.86
N ALA A 144 -11.59 -0.60 3.30
CA ALA A 144 -10.94 -1.61 4.12
C ALA A 144 -9.53 -1.13 4.48
N SER A 145 -9.08 -1.42 5.71
CA SER A 145 -7.79 -0.96 6.20
C SER A 145 -6.98 -2.11 6.82
N PHE A 146 -5.66 -1.99 6.70
CA PHE A 146 -4.68 -2.89 7.28
C PHE A 146 -3.54 -2.08 7.90
N ALA A 147 -3.22 -2.35 9.16
CA ALA A 147 -2.08 -1.71 9.82
C ALA A 147 -0.79 -2.38 9.35
N ILE A 148 0.13 -1.58 8.82
CA ILE A 148 1.44 -2.00 8.34
C ILE A 148 2.36 -2.19 9.55
N SER A 149 3.15 -3.26 9.51
CA SER A 149 4.31 -3.43 10.39
C SER A 149 5.55 -3.31 9.52
N ASP A 150 6.25 -2.18 9.63
CA ASP A 150 7.54 -1.93 8.97
C ASP A 150 8.58 -2.91 9.53
N VAL A 151 9.16 -3.72 8.64
CA VAL A 151 10.15 -4.73 9.02
C VAL A 151 11.54 -4.13 8.80
N VAL A 152 12.27 -3.89 9.88
CA VAL A 152 13.64 -3.37 9.79
C VAL A 152 14.63 -4.45 10.23
N ALA A 153 15.64 -4.72 9.40
CA ALA A 153 16.70 -5.68 9.70
C ALA A 153 18.09 -5.08 9.43
N MET A 154 18.65 -4.41 10.43
CA MET A 154 19.95 -3.75 10.32
C MET A 154 21.00 -4.43 11.20
N ALA A 155 22.08 -4.94 10.60
CA ALA A 155 23.26 -5.38 11.35
C ALA A 155 23.92 -4.18 12.05
N SER A 156 24.53 -4.42 13.20
CA SER A 156 25.13 -3.36 14.03
C SER A 156 26.51 -3.75 14.54
N ASN A 157 27.21 -2.81 15.19
CA ASN A 157 28.50 -3.04 15.83
C ASN A 157 29.55 -3.72 14.91
N VAL A 158 29.66 -3.22 13.67
CA VAL A 158 30.63 -3.71 12.68
C VAL A 158 32.04 -3.34 13.13
N THR A 159 32.92 -4.32 13.25
CA THR A 159 34.32 -4.14 13.63
C THR A 159 35.23 -4.96 12.72
N PHE A 160 36.34 -4.35 12.31
CA PHE A 160 37.39 -5.00 11.53
C PHE A 160 38.74 -4.54 12.04
N GLU A 161 39.64 -5.49 12.26
CA GLU A 161 41.04 -5.23 12.58
C GLU A 161 41.88 -5.82 11.46
N ASP A 162 42.71 -4.97 10.84
CA ASP A 162 43.61 -5.37 9.78
C ASP A 162 44.94 -5.85 10.39
N PHE A 163 45.27 -7.10 10.13
CA PHE A 163 46.50 -7.76 10.55
C PHE A 163 47.46 -7.99 9.38
N ASP A 164 47.11 -7.55 8.18
CA ASP A 164 48.01 -7.59 7.04
C ASP A 164 49.15 -6.57 7.21
N LEU A 165 50.36 -6.98 6.85
CA LEU A 165 51.57 -6.17 7.04
C LEU A 165 52.04 -5.49 5.75
N ASP A 166 51.36 -5.73 4.64
CA ASP A 166 51.68 -5.22 3.31
C ASP A 166 50.80 -4.00 2.96
N ALA A 167 51.39 -3.06 2.23
CA ALA A 167 50.67 -1.85 1.85
C ALA A 167 49.61 -2.16 0.78
N SER A 168 48.37 -1.74 1.02
CA SER A 168 47.20 -1.91 0.13
C SER A 168 46.52 -3.28 0.18
N ASP A 169 46.98 -4.18 1.04
CA ASP A 169 46.31 -5.43 1.33
C ASP A 169 45.55 -5.33 2.65
N ILE A 170 44.55 -6.18 2.83
CA ILE A 170 43.79 -6.29 4.07
C ILE A 170 43.66 -7.76 4.45
N GLY A 171 43.73 -8.05 5.74
CA GLY A 171 43.66 -9.43 6.23
C GLY A 171 43.24 -9.45 7.69
N GLY A 172 42.12 -10.08 8.00
CA GLY A 172 41.60 -10.05 9.36
C GLY A 172 40.18 -10.55 9.49
N ASN A 173 39.62 -10.38 10.69
CA ASN A 173 38.26 -10.83 10.99
C ASN A 173 37.31 -9.63 11.00
N LEU A 174 36.33 -9.64 10.09
CA LEU A 174 35.20 -8.72 10.10
C LEU A 174 34.10 -9.34 10.97
N THR A 175 33.64 -8.64 12.00
CA THR A 175 32.54 -9.09 12.85
C THR A 175 31.45 -8.04 12.96
N TRP A 176 30.23 -8.48 13.20
CA TRP A 176 29.07 -7.62 13.47
C TRP A 176 28.11 -8.33 14.42
N VAL A 177 27.18 -7.56 14.95
CA VAL A 177 25.99 -8.07 15.62
C VAL A 177 24.88 -8.18 14.57
N ALA A 178 24.30 -9.37 14.45
CA ALA A 178 23.18 -9.65 13.55
C ALA A 178 21.99 -8.72 13.83
N ALA A 179 21.13 -8.53 12.84
CA ALA A 179 19.91 -7.73 13.00
C ALA A 179 19.02 -8.30 14.12
N GLU A 180 18.31 -7.42 14.84
CA GLU A 180 17.39 -7.85 15.91
C GLU A 180 16.22 -8.70 15.37
N ASN A 181 15.80 -8.45 14.13
CA ASN A 181 14.78 -9.21 13.43
C ASN A 181 15.33 -9.78 12.11
N GLU A 182 15.67 -11.07 12.08
CA GLU A 182 16.16 -11.77 10.89
C GLU A 182 15.07 -12.56 10.15
N ALA A 183 13.78 -12.38 10.47
CA ALA A 183 12.70 -13.23 9.96
C ALA A 183 12.68 -13.36 8.42
N TYR A 184 13.13 -12.31 7.72
CA TYR A 184 13.20 -12.25 6.26
C TYR A 184 14.61 -12.00 5.71
N VAL A 185 15.64 -11.98 6.58
CA VAL A 185 17.04 -11.89 6.15
C VAL A 185 17.46 -13.26 5.62
N GLN A 186 17.84 -13.31 4.34
CA GLN A 186 18.36 -14.55 3.72
C GLN A 186 19.88 -14.61 3.78
N HIS A 187 20.53 -13.49 3.50
CA HIS A 187 21.98 -13.37 3.43
C HIS A 187 22.44 -11.98 3.89
N TYR A 188 23.67 -11.90 4.40
CA TYR A 188 24.42 -10.66 4.53
C TYR A 188 25.38 -10.52 3.36
N VAL A 189 25.43 -9.34 2.75
CA VAL A 189 26.39 -9.05 1.67
C VAL A 189 27.41 -8.04 2.16
N VAL A 190 28.68 -8.38 2.00
CA VAL A 190 29.82 -7.56 2.41
C VAL A 190 30.45 -6.95 1.16
N TYR A 191 30.64 -5.64 1.17
CA TYR A 191 31.26 -4.90 0.08
C TYR A 191 32.53 -4.17 0.55
N LEU A 192 33.52 -4.09 -0.33
CA LEU A 192 34.56 -3.06 -0.23
C LEU A 192 34.06 -1.80 -0.92
N ALA A 193 34.20 -0.64 -0.29
CA ALA A 193 33.71 0.63 -0.84
C ALA A 193 34.70 1.77 -0.60
N ILE A 194 34.73 2.72 -1.53
CA ILE A 194 35.60 3.93 -1.45
C ILE A 194 35.05 4.93 -0.41
N SER A 195 33.75 4.86 -0.11
CA SER A 195 33.06 5.72 0.84
C SER A 195 31.86 5.00 1.44
N CYS A 196 31.28 5.56 2.51
CA CYS A 196 30.11 5.02 3.19
C CYS A 196 28.80 5.09 2.36
N ASN A 197 28.88 5.38 1.07
CA ASN A 197 27.77 5.35 0.13
C ASN A 197 28.00 4.23 -0.90
N ILE A 198 26.91 3.61 -1.35
CA ILE A 198 26.97 2.42 -2.22
C ILE A 198 27.44 2.75 -3.65
N SER A 199 27.63 4.02 -3.99
CA SER A 199 27.88 4.47 -5.37
C SER A 199 29.18 3.97 -6.00
N ASN A 200 30.13 3.43 -5.22
CA ASN A 200 31.39 2.86 -5.71
C ASN A 200 31.84 1.68 -4.83
N SER A 201 31.01 0.66 -4.71
CA SER A 201 31.30 -0.57 -3.96
C SER A 201 31.50 -1.79 -4.85
N SER A 202 32.42 -2.69 -4.47
CA SER A 202 32.62 -4.01 -5.08
C SER A 202 32.30 -5.10 -4.07
N GLU A 203 31.53 -6.11 -4.48
CA GLU A 203 31.15 -7.22 -3.59
C GLU A 203 32.38 -8.03 -3.18
N ALA A 204 32.52 -8.26 -1.87
CA ALA A 204 33.60 -9.04 -1.28
C ALA A 204 33.14 -10.45 -0.89
N ALA A 205 31.95 -10.58 -0.29
CA ALA A 205 31.38 -11.87 0.10
C ALA A 205 29.86 -11.80 0.31
N THR A 206 29.20 -12.95 0.20
CA THR A 206 27.80 -13.17 0.59
C THR A 206 27.72 -14.31 1.61
N LEU A 207 27.06 -14.10 2.75
CA LEU A 207 26.99 -15.00 3.89
C LEU A 207 25.54 -15.30 4.25
N LEU A 208 25.25 -16.48 4.80
CA LEU A 208 23.89 -16.84 5.24
C LEU A 208 23.47 -16.00 6.46
N SER A 209 22.17 -15.81 6.66
CA SER A 209 21.63 -15.19 7.88
C SER A 209 22.09 -15.93 9.15
N GLY A 210 22.20 -15.19 10.26
CA GLY A 210 22.83 -15.66 11.50
C GLY A 210 24.37 -15.75 11.47
N SER A 211 25.03 -15.48 10.34
CA SER A 211 26.49 -15.31 10.31
C SER A 211 26.87 -14.01 11.02
N ALA A 212 27.84 -14.07 11.93
CA ALA A 212 28.31 -12.91 12.71
C ALA A 212 29.78 -12.54 12.43
N ALA A 213 30.45 -13.28 11.55
CA ALA A 213 31.86 -13.09 11.24
C ALA A 213 32.22 -13.54 9.81
N LEU A 214 33.24 -12.90 9.24
CA LEU A 214 33.93 -13.27 8.00
C LEU A 214 35.45 -13.11 8.19
N THR A 215 36.20 -14.18 7.92
CA THR A 215 37.66 -14.07 7.77
C THR A 215 37.98 -13.63 6.34
N VAL A 216 38.63 -12.47 6.21
CA VAL A 216 39.18 -11.99 4.94
C VAL A 216 40.62 -12.47 4.85
N GLU A 217 40.87 -13.42 3.96
CA GLU A 217 42.22 -13.88 3.63
C GLU A 217 42.76 -13.05 2.46
N GLY A 218 44.00 -12.55 2.56
CA GLY A 218 44.67 -11.87 1.47
C GLY A 218 44.82 -12.76 0.22
N PRO A 219 45.20 -12.20 -0.94
CA PRO A 219 45.30 -12.98 -2.17
C PRO A 219 46.29 -14.14 -1.99
N LEU A 220 45.84 -15.36 -2.27
CA LEU A 220 46.73 -16.52 -2.44
C LEU A 220 47.78 -16.15 -3.50
N GLN A 221 49.04 -16.05 -3.09
CA GLN A 221 50.15 -15.92 -4.03
C GLN A 221 50.01 -17.03 -5.08
N SER A 222 49.96 -16.62 -6.35
CA SER A 222 50.15 -17.56 -7.46
C SER A 222 51.55 -18.14 -7.32
N SER A 223 51.65 -19.37 -6.81
CA SER A 223 52.91 -20.09 -6.80
C SER A 223 53.28 -20.42 -8.24
N GLY A 224 54.17 -19.63 -8.82
CA GLY A 224 54.84 -19.95 -10.07
C GLY A 224 55.76 -21.16 -9.89
N ALA A 225 55.54 -22.18 -10.72
CA ALA A 225 56.57 -22.97 -11.39
C ALA A 225 55.96 -23.57 -12.66
#